data_AF-A0A369T368-F1
#
_entry.id   AF-A0A369T368-F1
#
_cell.length_a   1.000
_cell.length_b   1.000
_cell.length_c   1.000
_cell.angle_alpha   90.00
_cell.angle_beta   90.00
_cell.angle_gamma   90.00
#
_symmetry.space_group_name_H-M   'P 1'
#
loop_
_entity.id
_entity.type
_entity.pdbx_description
1 polymer ?
#
loop_
_entity_poly.entity_id
_entity_poly.type
_entity_poly.pdbx_seq_one_letter_code
_entity_poly.pdbx_strand_id
1 'polypeptide(L)'
;MAPIDLVVELRGVVIRGERILLVREKGGSAWSLPGGEADPGRAFSESLRERIVSETGMLVDVIRVIHSRDSPMESSQKHLLRLAYLCVPRSGRLKPGGGVKEVRWVDIGRVGGLPLSDSAREIIDSLNERFTLIIRNRDVKRILIGVPRGHLHKRVIIELSNGAIVLQEATVENLVRAFVEVEMHPFRRAIMLEGSLIKERKEGYSSYQLLEADLDESEVERIITDILGSGEDDREDLKGSR
;
A
#
# COMPACT_ATOMS: atom_id res chain seq x y z
N MET A 1 -36.48 -16.54 6.27
CA MET A 1 -35.24 -15.97 6.82
C MET A 1 -35.46 -14.48 6.97
N ALA A 2 -35.24 -13.91 8.16
CA ALA A 2 -35.38 -12.46 8.36
C ALA A 2 -34.21 -11.72 7.67
N PRO A 3 -34.42 -10.51 7.11
CA PRO A 3 -33.33 -9.73 6.54
C PRO A 3 -32.36 -9.28 7.63
N ILE A 4 -31.06 -9.23 7.29
CA ILE A 4 -30.02 -8.72 8.18
C ILE A 4 -30.13 -7.19 8.23
N ASP A 5 -30.23 -6.62 9.43
CA ASP A 5 -30.17 -5.18 9.63
C ASP A 5 -28.69 -4.74 9.62
N LEU A 6 -28.28 -4.04 8.56
CA LEU A 6 -26.89 -3.65 8.30
C LEU A 6 -26.69 -2.16 8.58
N VAL A 7 -25.76 -1.85 9.48
CA VAL A 7 -25.19 -0.51 9.61
C VAL A 7 -23.94 -0.46 8.74
N VAL A 8 -23.85 0.50 7.83
CA VAL A 8 -22.69 0.64 6.94
C VAL A 8 -21.83 1.83 7.38
N GLU A 9 -20.58 1.57 7.72
CA GLU A 9 -19.60 2.58 8.10
C GLU A 9 -18.54 2.72 7.00
N LEU A 10 -18.37 3.93 6.50
CA LEU A 10 -17.46 4.26 5.41
C LEU A 10 -16.19 4.90 5.97
N ARG A 11 -15.02 4.45 5.52
CA ARG A 11 -13.72 5.05 5.89
C ARG A 11 -12.93 5.44 4.64
N GLY A 12 -12.34 6.62 4.67
CA GLY A 12 -11.52 7.17 3.59
C GLY A 12 -10.04 6.98 3.86
N VAL A 13 -9.40 6.08 3.11
CA VAL A 13 -7.93 5.94 3.08
C VAL A 13 -7.39 6.95 2.07
N VAL A 14 -7.19 8.19 2.51
CA VAL A 14 -6.71 9.28 1.65
C VAL A 14 -5.18 9.30 1.64
N ILE A 15 -4.56 8.95 0.51
CA ILE A 15 -3.10 8.82 0.38
C ILE A 15 -2.54 9.92 -0.52
N ARG A 16 -1.45 10.56 -0.10
CA ARG A 16 -0.65 11.50 -0.89
C ARG A 16 0.83 11.20 -0.74
N GLY A 17 1.40 10.52 -1.74
CA GLY A 17 2.76 9.99 -1.63
C GLY A 17 2.84 9.00 -0.46
N GLU A 18 3.81 9.18 0.43
CA GLU A 18 4.01 8.34 1.62
C GLU A 18 3.20 8.80 2.84
N ARG A 19 2.19 9.65 2.64
CA ARG A 19 1.38 10.21 3.73
C ARG A 19 -0.07 9.80 3.62
N ILE A 20 -0.68 9.53 4.76
CA ILE A 20 -2.10 9.29 4.93
C ILE A 20 -2.76 10.44 5.70
N LEU A 21 -4.02 10.75 5.37
CA LEU A 21 -4.80 11.76 6.08
C LEU A 21 -5.51 11.11 7.27
N LEU A 22 -5.28 11.67 8.47
CA LEU A 22 -5.97 11.26 9.70
C LEU A 22 -6.75 12.43 10.28
N VAL A 23 -7.83 12.08 10.97
CA VAL A 23 -8.68 13.00 11.73
C VAL A 23 -8.72 12.60 13.20
N ARG A 24 -8.97 13.57 14.07
CA ARG A 24 -9.23 13.35 15.48
C ARG A 24 -10.42 14.17 15.93
N GLU A 25 -11.43 13.51 16.45
CA GLU A 25 -12.69 14.12 16.86
C GLU A 25 -12.54 15.02 18.10
N LYS A 26 -13.50 15.94 18.30
CA LYS A 26 -13.60 16.72 19.53
C LYS A 26 -13.93 15.80 20.70
N GLY A 27 -13.09 15.82 21.74
CA GLY A 27 -13.23 14.95 22.91
C GLY A 27 -12.59 13.57 22.76
N GLY A 28 -12.22 13.16 21.53
CA GLY A 28 -11.48 11.93 21.27
C GLY A 28 -9.98 12.10 21.47
N SER A 29 -9.33 11.07 22.04
CA SER A 29 -7.87 10.99 22.14
C SER A 29 -7.23 10.32 20.93
N ALA A 30 -7.96 9.42 20.26
CA ALA A 30 -7.48 8.58 19.17
C ALA A 30 -7.61 9.25 17.79
N TRP A 31 -6.70 8.90 16.89
CA TRP A 31 -6.73 9.24 15.47
C TRP A 31 -7.48 8.17 14.68
N SER A 32 -8.25 8.61 13.70
CA SER A 32 -9.04 7.74 12.82
C SER A 32 -8.91 8.15 11.36
N LEU A 33 -9.34 7.28 10.47
CA LEU A 33 -9.56 7.62 9.07
C LEU A 33 -10.84 8.46 8.96
N PRO A 34 -10.85 9.53 8.13
CA PRO A 34 -12.06 10.33 7.92
C PRO A 34 -13.19 9.46 7.38
N GLY A 35 -14.42 9.76 7.75
CA GLY A 35 -15.57 8.94 7.39
C GLY A 35 -16.55 8.74 8.54
N GLY A 36 -17.53 7.87 8.33
CA GLY A 36 -18.63 7.66 9.27
C GLY A 36 -19.74 6.82 8.64
N GLU A 37 -20.92 6.82 9.27
CA GLU A 37 -22.07 6.08 8.75
C GLU A 37 -22.50 6.57 7.35
N ALA A 38 -22.94 5.64 6.51
CA ALA A 38 -23.46 5.92 5.18
C ALA A 38 -24.81 6.64 5.26
N ASP A 39 -25.05 7.58 4.35
CA ASP A 39 -26.34 8.29 4.31
C ASP A 39 -27.37 7.45 3.53
N PRO A 40 -28.60 7.23 4.06
CA PRO A 40 -29.64 6.52 3.35
C PRO A 40 -29.99 7.16 2.00
N GLY A 41 -30.13 6.33 0.96
CA GLY A 41 -30.52 6.78 -0.38
C GLY A 41 -29.44 7.45 -1.20
N ARG A 42 -28.20 7.54 -0.69
CA ARG A 42 -27.05 8.13 -1.39
C ARG A 42 -26.00 7.06 -1.73
N ALA A 43 -25.28 7.27 -2.83
CA ALA A 43 -24.15 6.40 -3.18
C ALA A 43 -23.04 6.52 -2.11
N PHE A 44 -22.46 5.40 -1.66
CA PHE A 44 -21.42 5.40 -0.63
C PHE A 44 -20.21 6.28 -0.98
N SER A 45 -19.81 6.29 -2.26
CA SER A 45 -18.71 7.14 -2.73
C SER A 45 -19.03 8.64 -2.60
N GLU A 46 -20.29 9.04 -2.77
CA GLU A 46 -20.74 10.42 -2.61
C GLU A 46 -20.82 10.81 -1.14
N SER A 47 -21.45 9.98 -0.30
CA SER A 47 -21.49 10.18 1.16
C SER A 47 -20.08 10.33 1.75
N LEU A 48 -19.18 9.42 1.40
CA LEU A 48 -17.81 9.46 1.90
C LEU A 48 -17.06 10.69 1.41
N ARG A 49 -17.24 11.09 0.13
CA ARG A 49 -16.62 12.30 -0.41
C ARG A 49 -17.07 13.54 0.37
N GLU A 50 -18.37 13.76 0.51
CA GLU A 50 -18.90 14.94 1.22
C GLU A 50 -18.43 14.99 2.68
N ARG A 51 -18.40 13.83 3.34
CA ARG A 51 -17.92 13.72 4.71
C ARG A 51 -16.45 14.06 4.85
N ILE A 52 -15.58 13.54 3.99
CA ILE A 52 -14.14 13.88 3.98
C ILE A 52 -13.97 15.39 3.78
N VAL A 53 -14.71 16.00 2.86
CA VAL A 53 -14.66 17.46 2.63
C VAL A 53 -15.09 18.22 3.87
N SER A 54 -16.20 17.82 4.51
CA SER A 54 -16.73 18.45 5.72
C SER A 54 -15.77 18.37 6.92
N GLU A 55 -15.15 17.21 7.11
CA GLU A 55 -14.25 16.94 8.24
C GLU A 55 -12.87 17.56 8.07
N THR A 56 -12.38 17.64 6.82
CA THR A 56 -10.96 17.89 6.54
C THR A 56 -10.68 19.08 5.63
N GLY A 57 -11.67 19.58 4.90
CA GLY A 57 -11.49 20.57 3.84
C GLY A 57 -10.82 20.03 2.57
N MET A 58 -10.60 18.72 2.46
CA MET A 58 -9.94 18.10 1.30
C MET A 58 -10.95 17.56 0.30
N LEU A 59 -10.83 18.01 -0.95
CA LEU A 59 -11.52 17.41 -2.10
C LEU A 59 -10.78 16.14 -2.54
N VAL A 60 -11.51 15.04 -2.65
CA VAL A 60 -10.95 13.72 -2.98
C VAL A 60 -11.74 13.00 -4.08
N ASP A 61 -11.03 12.19 -4.86
CA ASP A 61 -11.63 11.15 -5.70
C ASP A 61 -11.70 9.85 -4.91
N VAL A 62 -12.89 9.26 -4.80
CA VAL A 62 -13.12 7.96 -4.17
C VAL A 62 -12.99 6.87 -5.24
N ILE A 63 -11.98 6.00 -5.12
CA ILE A 63 -11.54 5.12 -6.21
C ILE A 63 -12.19 3.73 -6.11
N ARG A 64 -11.90 3.00 -5.04
CA ARG A 64 -12.35 1.61 -4.84
C ARG A 64 -12.27 1.21 -3.37
N VAL A 65 -13.03 0.19 -2.99
CA VAL A 65 -12.85 -0.49 -1.70
C VAL A 65 -11.52 -1.22 -1.72
N ILE A 66 -10.76 -1.09 -0.64
CA ILE A 66 -9.47 -1.76 -0.43
C ILE A 66 -9.46 -2.63 0.82
N HIS A 67 -10.41 -2.44 1.72
CA HIS A 67 -10.60 -3.28 2.89
C HIS A 67 -12.09 -3.29 3.27
N SER A 68 -12.58 -4.44 3.72
CA SER A 68 -13.95 -4.59 4.22
C SER A 68 -13.96 -5.51 5.43
N ARG A 69 -14.68 -5.11 6.47
CA ARG A 69 -14.85 -5.90 7.69
C ARG A 69 -16.30 -5.89 8.11
N ASP A 70 -16.84 -7.06 8.39
CA ASP A 70 -18.15 -7.22 8.98
C ASP A 70 -18.01 -7.72 10.43
N SER A 71 -18.87 -7.22 11.32
CA SER A 71 -18.88 -7.64 12.72
C SER A 71 -20.29 -7.56 13.31
N PRO A 72 -20.75 -8.58 14.07
CA PRO A 72 -22.01 -8.49 14.79
C PRO A 72 -21.93 -7.41 15.87
N MET A 73 -23.01 -6.66 16.07
CA MET A 73 -23.09 -5.67 17.13
C MET A 73 -23.73 -6.30 18.38
N GLU A 74 -22.96 -6.61 19.42
CA GLU A 74 -23.43 -7.39 20.58
C GLU A 74 -24.73 -6.86 21.23
N SER A 75 -24.95 -5.55 21.21
CA SER A 75 -26.09 -4.88 21.82
C SER A 75 -27.34 -4.80 20.93
N SER A 76 -27.29 -5.32 19.70
CA SER A 76 -28.41 -5.23 18.75
C SER A 76 -28.43 -6.44 17.81
N GLN A 77 -29.58 -6.81 17.25
CA GLN A 77 -29.63 -7.81 16.15
C GLN A 77 -29.09 -7.24 14.82
N LYS A 78 -28.19 -6.26 14.88
CA LYS A 78 -27.61 -5.57 13.72
C LYS A 78 -26.19 -6.04 13.45
N HIS A 79 -25.79 -5.87 12.20
CA HIS A 79 -24.45 -6.18 11.73
C HIS A 79 -23.78 -4.89 11.24
N LEU A 80 -22.55 -4.64 11.67
CA LEU A 80 -21.77 -3.51 11.19
C LEU A 80 -20.94 -3.96 9.99
N LEU A 81 -21.12 -3.34 8.84
CA LEU A 81 -20.27 -3.49 7.66
C LEU A 81 -19.41 -2.24 7.50
N ARG A 82 -18.11 -2.37 7.74
CA ARG A 82 -17.13 -1.31 7.53
C ARG A 82 -16.48 -1.46 6.16
N LEU A 83 -16.51 -0.40 5.35
CA LEU A 83 -15.88 -0.33 4.04
C LEU A 83 -14.83 0.77 4.01
N ALA A 84 -13.58 0.41 3.73
CA ALA A 84 -12.49 1.35 3.55
C ALA A 84 -12.22 1.59 2.05
N TYR A 85 -12.32 2.84 1.62
CA TYR A 85 -12.09 3.25 0.24
C TYR A 85 -10.73 3.92 0.08
N LEU A 86 -9.97 3.50 -0.93
CA LEU A 86 -8.82 4.26 -1.42
C LEU A 86 -9.32 5.58 -2.01
N CYS A 87 -8.77 6.68 -1.50
CA CYS A 87 -9.10 8.03 -1.93
C CYS A 87 -7.85 8.77 -2.37
N VAL A 88 -7.94 9.49 -3.50
CA VAL A 88 -6.84 10.31 -4.02
C VAL A 88 -7.18 11.79 -3.81
N PRO A 89 -6.34 12.57 -3.11
CA PRO A 89 -6.59 14.00 -2.91
C PRO A 89 -6.40 14.77 -4.21
N ARG A 90 -7.34 15.68 -4.50
CA ARG A 90 -7.33 16.52 -5.70
C ARG A 90 -6.91 17.94 -5.41
N SER A 91 -7.52 18.56 -4.42
CA SER A 91 -7.23 19.93 -4.00
C SER A 91 -7.80 20.19 -2.61
N GLY A 92 -7.57 21.39 -2.08
CA GLY A 92 -8.05 21.79 -0.76
C GLY A 92 -6.92 22.14 0.19
N ARG A 93 -7.31 22.67 1.35
CA ARG A 93 -6.40 22.98 2.46
C ARG A 93 -6.99 22.34 3.71
N LEU A 94 -6.12 21.73 4.52
CA LEU A 94 -6.56 21.10 5.76
C LEU A 94 -7.23 22.12 6.66
N LYS A 95 -8.50 21.88 6.94
CA LYS A 95 -9.31 22.65 7.86
C LYS A 95 -10.24 21.70 8.60
N PRO A 96 -10.05 21.50 9.92
CA PRO A 96 -10.98 20.73 10.72
C PRO A 96 -12.41 21.29 10.62
N GLY A 97 -13.38 20.40 10.45
CA GLY A 97 -14.81 20.70 10.41
C GLY A 97 -15.63 19.48 10.84
N GLY A 98 -16.96 19.54 10.75
CA GLY A 98 -17.81 18.36 10.95
C GLY A 98 -17.67 17.61 12.30
N GLY A 99 -17.27 18.29 13.39
CA GLY A 99 -17.03 17.65 14.69
C GLY A 99 -15.58 17.20 14.92
N VAL A 100 -14.72 17.33 13.92
CA VAL A 100 -13.28 17.07 14.02
C VAL A 100 -12.57 18.24 14.71
N LYS A 101 -11.65 17.91 15.62
CA LYS A 101 -10.78 18.86 16.32
C LYS A 101 -9.49 19.09 15.54
N GLU A 102 -8.92 18.03 14.98
CA GLU A 102 -7.62 18.07 14.33
C GLU A 102 -7.58 17.18 13.10
N VAL A 103 -6.86 17.64 12.07
CA VAL A 103 -6.68 16.95 10.80
C VAL A 103 -5.20 17.03 10.44
N ARG A 104 -4.59 15.90 10.05
CA ARG A 104 -3.14 15.85 9.81
C ARG A 104 -2.76 14.86 8.72
N TRP A 105 -1.78 15.25 7.89
CA TRP A 105 -1.02 14.32 7.07
C TRP A 105 0.05 13.64 7.92
N VAL A 106 0.00 12.32 8.00
CA VAL A 106 0.96 11.50 8.76
C VAL A 106 1.70 10.59 7.80
N ASP A 107 3.01 10.45 7.99
CA ASP A 107 3.85 9.49 7.28
C ASP A 107 3.38 8.06 7.60
N ILE A 108 3.03 7.29 6.58
CA ILE A 108 2.47 5.92 6.71
C ILE A 108 3.39 5.04 7.56
N GLY A 109 4.70 5.14 7.38
CA GLY A 109 5.69 4.36 8.13
C GLY A 109 5.79 4.74 9.62
N ARG A 110 5.19 5.86 10.03
CA ARG A 110 5.16 6.34 11.43
C ARG A 110 3.79 6.26 12.08
N VAL A 111 2.75 5.91 11.33
CA VAL A 111 1.36 5.89 11.81
C VAL A 111 1.18 4.92 12.98
N GLY A 112 1.88 3.78 12.98
CA GLY A 112 1.80 2.78 14.06
C GLY A 112 2.20 3.31 15.45
N GLY A 113 2.93 4.43 15.53
CA GLY A 113 3.31 5.07 16.80
C GLY A 113 2.24 6.01 17.38
N LEU A 114 1.10 6.20 16.71
CA LEU A 114 0.02 7.08 17.17
C LEU A 114 -1.06 6.31 17.94
N PRO A 115 -1.80 6.98 18.85
CA PRO A 115 -3.01 6.40 19.43
C PRO A 115 -4.09 6.34 18.35
N LEU A 116 -4.26 5.19 17.70
CA LEU A 116 -5.26 4.95 16.65
C LEU A 116 -6.54 4.35 17.25
N SER A 117 -7.69 4.65 16.63
CA SER A 117 -8.91 3.87 16.85
C SER A 117 -8.71 2.46 16.32
N ASP A 118 -9.41 1.48 16.88
CA ASP A 118 -9.26 0.07 16.50
C ASP A 118 -9.54 -0.15 15.00
N SER A 119 -10.58 0.52 14.48
CA SER A 119 -10.91 0.49 13.05
C SER A 119 -9.80 1.06 12.16
N ALA A 120 -9.12 2.13 12.60
CA ALA A 120 -8.05 2.73 11.83
C ALA A 120 -6.80 1.86 11.87
N ARG A 121 -6.47 1.29 13.05
CA ARG A 121 -5.37 0.34 13.22
C ARG A 121 -5.57 -0.88 12.31
N GLU A 122 -6.74 -1.53 12.37
CA GLU A 122 -7.07 -2.69 11.53
C GLU A 122 -6.89 -2.38 10.03
N ILE A 123 -7.46 -1.27 9.55
CA ILE A 123 -7.34 -0.89 8.14
C ILE A 123 -5.87 -0.59 7.78
N ILE A 124 -5.14 0.16 8.61
CA ILE A 124 -3.75 0.51 8.33
C ILE A 124 -2.84 -0.71 8.37
N ASP A 125 -3.06 -1.63 9.30
CA ASP A 125 -2.31 -2.88 9.39
C ASP A 125 -2.59 -3.73 8.15
N SER A 126 -3.83 -3.76 7.64
CA SER A 126 -4.15 -4.43 6.38
C SER A 126 -3.45 -3.82 5.15
N LEU A 127 -3.13 -2.52 5.18
CA LEU A 127 -2.31 -1.90 4.12
C LEU A 127 -0.84 -2.34 4.16
N ASN A 128 -0.38 -2.82 5.32
CA ASN A 128 0.98 -3.32 5.52
C ASN A 128 1.07 -4.85 5.35
N GLU A 129 -0.05 -5.53 5.06
CA GLU A 129 -0.04 -6.96 4.78
C GLU A 129 0.85 -7.24 3.57
N ARG A 130 1.76 -8.21 3.74
CA ARG A 130 2.66 -8.61 2.66
C ARG A 130 1.84 -9.27 1.56
N PHE A 131 2.02 -8.79 0.33
CA PHE A 131 1.46 -9.42 -0.86
C PHE A 131 2.56 -9.69 -1.88
N THR A 132 2.41 -10.78 -2.63
CA THR A 132 3.27 -11.12 -3.77
C THR A 132 2.54 -10.72 -5.05
N LEU A 133 3.15 -9.83 -5.85
CA LEU A 133 2.64 -9.46 -7.17
C LEU A 133 3.50 -10.11 -8.25
N ILE A 134 2.89 -11.03 -9.01
CA ILE A 134 3.53 -11.66 -10.17
C ILE A 134 3.16 -10.86 -11.43
N ILE A 135 4.17 -10.34 -12.13
CA ILE A 135 3.99 -9.54 -13.35
C ILE A 135 4.62 -10.30 -14.51
N ARG A 136 3.80 -10.74 -15.46
CA ARG A 136 4.28 -11.36 -16.70
C ARG A 136 4.39 -10.28 -17.77
N ASN A 137 5.20 -10.51 -18.80
CA ASN A 137 5.35 -9.55 -19.89
C ASN A 137 4.01 -9.17 -20.56
N ARG A 138 3.05 -10.10 -20.61
CA ARG A 138 1.68 -9.85 -21.14
C ARG A 138 0.83 -8.93 -20.26
N ASP A 139 1.17 -8.78 -18.98
CA ASP A 139 0.47 -7.90 -18.04
C ASP A 139 0.98 -6.46 -18.17
N VAL A 140 2.17 -6.27 -18.76
CA VAL A 140 2.81 -4.98 -18.99
C VAL A 140 2.27 -4.34 -20.26
N LYS A 141 1.59 -3.21 -20.10
CA LYS A 141 1.11 -2.39 -21.21
C LYS A 141 2.23 -1.58 -21.85
N ARG A 142 3.10 -0.98 -21.03
CA ARG A 142 4.32 -0.27 -21.47
C ARG A 142 5.26 0.00 -20.30
N ILE A 143 6.52 0.28 -20.63
CA ILE A 143 7.54 0.73 -19.68
C ILE A 143 7.98 2.15 -20.07
N LEU A 144 8.05 3.06 -19.10
CA LEU A 144 8.55 4.42 -19.25
C LEU A 144 9.80 4.58 -18.40
N ILE A 145 10.85 5.17 -18.96
CA ILE A 145 12.06 5.51 -18.22
C ILE A 145 12.50 6.93 -18.55
N GLY A 146 12.85 7.71 -17.52
CA GLY A 146 13.34 9.07 -17.70
C GLY A 146 13.32 9.87 -16.41
N VAL A 147 13.77 11.12 -16.48
CA VAL A 147 13.74 12.06 -15.34
C VAL A 147 12.42 12.85 -15.39
N PRO A 148 11.52 12.69 -14.41
CA PRO A 148 10.28 13.48 -14.37
C PRO A 148 10.58 14.97 -14.26
N ARG A 149 9.66 15.83 -14.74
CA ARG A 149 9.79 17.28 -14.59
C ARG A 149 9.98 17.65 -13.12
N GLY A 150 10.96 18.52 -12.82
CA GLY A 150 11.25 18.99 -11.47
C GLY A 150 11.96 17.98 -10.56
N HIS A 151 12.45 16.85 -11.11
CA HIS A 151 13.19 15.83 -10.35
C HIS A 151 14.62 15.73 -10.85
N LEU A 152 15.53 15.25 -10.00
CA LEU A 152 16.95 15.07 -10.34
C LEU A 152 17.26 13.65 -10.83
N HIS A 153 16.46 12.66 -10.44
CA HIS A 153 16.73 11.23 -10.65
C HIS A 153 15.73 10.59 -11.60
N LYS A 154 16.17 9.51 -12.26
CA LYS A 154 15.30 8.73 -13.14
C LYS A 154 14.19 8.03 -12.35
N ARG A 155 13.09 7.76 -13.04
CA ARG A 155 12.03 6.85 -12.62
C ARG A 155 11.79 5.85 -13.73
N VAL A 156 11.54 4.60 -13.34
CA VAL A 156 11.03 3.57 -14.24
C VAL A 156 9.59 3.28 -13.84
N ILE A 157 8.67 3.41 -14.80
CA ILE A 157 7.25 3.16 -14.59
C ILE A 157 6.85 1.97 -15.45
N ILE A 158 6.36 0.91 -14.82
CA ILE A 158 5.75 -0.24 -15.49
C ILE A 158 4.24 -0.02 -15.44
N GLU A 159 3.62 0.36 -16.55
CA GLU A 159 2.18 0.52 -16.65
C GLU A 159 1.52 -0.83 -16.92
N LEU A 160 0.53 -1.18 -16.10
CA LEU A 160 -0.30 -2.37 -16.18
C LEU A 160 -1.71 -1.98 -16.66
N SER A 161 -2.60 -2.96 -16.89
CA SER A 161 -3.98 -2.70 -17.33
C SER A 161 -4.81 -1.92 -16.31
N ASN A 162 -4.52 -2.09 -15.02
CA ASN A 162 -5.30 -1.56 -13.90
C ASN A 162 -4.48 -0.72 -12.90
N GLY A 163 -3.24 -0.36 -13.26
CA GLY A 163 -2.34 0.36 -12.35
C GLY A 163 -0.96 0.59 -12.94
N ALA A 164 -0.02 1.04 -12.11
CA ALA A 164 1.37 1.20 -12.49
C ALA A 164 2.29 0.97 -11.29
N ILE A 165 3.49 0.47 -11.55
CA ILE A 165 4.57 0.34 -10.56
C ILE A 165 5.63 1.37 -10.88
N VAL A 166 6.05 2.13 -9.88
CA VAL A 166 7.06 3.17 -10.02
C VAL A 166 8.30 2.78 -9.22
N LEU A 167 9.42 2.61 -9.92
CA LEU A 167 10.72 2.29 -9.34
C LEU A 167 11.61 3.52 -9.35
N GLN A 168 12.32 3.75 -8.25
CA GLN A 168 13.35 4.79 -8.16
C GLN A 168 14.64 4.33 -8.85
N GLU A 169 15.46 5.28 -9.33
CA GLU A 169 16.74 5.02 -10.00
C GLU A 169 17.61 4.02 -9.23
N ALA A 170 17.89 4.26 -7.95
CA ALA A 170 18.70 3.36 -7.12
C ALA A 170 18.11 1.95 -6.97
N THR A 171 16.77 1.80 -6.95
CA THR A 171 16.12 0.49 -6.90
C THR A 171 16.35 -0.29 -8.19
N VAL A 172 16.24 0.38 -9.34
CA VAL A 172 16.49 -0.23 -10.66
C VAL A 172 17.96 -0.60 -10.82
N GLU A 173 18.88 0.26 -10.38
CA GLU A 173 20.31 -0.02 -10.41
C GLU A 173 20.67 -1.28 -9.61
N ASN A 174 20.12 -1.44 -8.41
CA ASN A 174 20.35 -2.65 -7.60
C ASN A 174 19.72 -3.90 -8.22
N LEU A 175 18.52 -3.78 -8.82
CA LEU A 175 17.89 -4.90 -9.53
C LEU A 175 18.74 -5.34 -10.73
N VAL A 176 19.18 -4.39 -11.57
CA VAL A 176 20.02 -4.67 -12.74
C VAL A 176 21.36 -5.24 -12.32
N ARG A 177 21.97 -4.70 -11.27
CA ARG A 177 23.21 -5.22 -10.70
C ARG A 177 23.05 -6.68 -10.29
N ALA A 178 22.04 -6.99 -9.49
CA ALA A 178 21.80 -8.36 -9.02
C ALA A 178 21.57 -9.34 -10.17
N PHE A 179 20.76 -8.92 -11.15
CA PHE A 179 20.48 -9.71 -12.34
C PHE A 179 21.76 -10.01 -13.14
N VAL A 180 22.56 -8.98 -13.43
CA VAL A 180 23.83 -9.14 -14.16
C VAL A 180 24.83 -10.00 -13.39
N GLU A 181 24.92 -9.85 -12.08
CA GLU A 181 25.83 -10.63 -11.23
C GLU A 181 25.52 -12.12 -11.22
N VAL A 182 24.25 -12.52 -11.31
CA VAL A 182 23.84 -13.92 -11.45
C VAL A 182 24.07 -14.40 -12.88
N GLU A 183 23.49 -13.71 -13.87
CA GLU A 183 23.47 -14.16 -15.27
C GLU A 183 24.87 -14.21 -15.91
N MET A 184 25.75 -13.27 -15.54
CA MET A 184 27.07 -13.15 -16.18
C MET A 184 28.18 -13.86 -15.40
N HIS A 185 27.91 -14.41 -14.22
CA HIS A 185 28.92 -15.14 -13.46
C HIS A 185 28.89 -16.64 -13.82
N PRO A 186 30.05 -17.30 -14.07
CA PRO A 186 30.08 -18.66 -14.59
C PRO A 186 29.49 -19.73 -13.65
N PHE A 187 29.40 -19.45 -12.35
CA PHE A 187 28.99 -20.43 -11.33
C PHE A 187 27.93 -19.93 -10.33
N ARG A 188 27.55 -18.65 -10.40
CA ARG A 188 26.67 -18.04 -9.40
C ARG A 188 25.23 -18.30 -9.84
N ARG A 189 24.38 -18.68 -8.91
CA ARG A 189 23.00 -19.12 -9.14
C ARG A 189 22.00 -18.21 -8.45
N ALA A 190 22.35 -17.68 -7.28
CA ALA A 190 21.47 -16.81 -6.53
C ALA A 190 22.25 -15.77 -5.72
N ILE A 191 21.64 -14.60 -5.53
CA ILE A 191 22.16 -13.56 -4.65
C ILE A 191 21.00 -12.89 -3.91
N MET A 192 21.26 -12.44 -2.69
CA MET A 192 20.33 -11.59 -1.96
C MET A 192 20.98 -10.24 -1.70
N LEU A 193 20.27 -9.17 -2.06
CA LEU A 193 20.64 -7.83 -1.65
C LEU A 193 19.70 -7.35 -0.54
N GLU A 194 20.26 -6.97 0.61
CA GLU A 194 19.52 -6.56 1.80
C GLU A 194 19.78 -5.10 2.16
N GLY A 195 18.74 -4.42 2.62
CA GLY A 195 18.80 -3.01 3.02
C GLY A 195 19.64 -2.78 4.26
N SER A 196 20.63 -1.91 4.14
CA SER A 196 21.53 -1.53 5.23
C SER A 196 21.79 -0.02 5.27
N LEU A 197 21.93 0.53 6.48
CA LEU A 197 22.37 1.90 6.72
C LEU A 197 23.89 1.94 6.89
N ILE A 198 24.60 2.56 5.95
CA ILE A 198 26.06 2.65 5.96
C ILE A 198 26.57 4.07 6.19
N LYS A 199 27.66 4.16 6.96
CA LYS A 199 28.33 5.42 7.30
C LYS A 199 29.29 5.85 6.19
N GLU A 200 30.16 4.95 5.76
CA GLU A 200 31.13 5.18 4.70
C GLU A 200 30.53 4.86 3.34
N ARG A 201 30.58 5.84 2.42
CA ARG A 201 30.01 5.74 1.09
C ARG A 201 30.62 6.80 0.18
N LYS A 202 30.47 6.60 -1.13
CA LYS A 202 30.84 7.60 -2.14
C LYS A 202 30.04 8.89 -1.94
N GLU A 203 30.65 10.03 -2.25
CA GLU A 203 29.99 11.33 -2.16
C GLU A 203 28.74 11.38 -3.04
N GLY A 204 27.64 11.91 -2.50
CA GLY A 204 26.35 11.99 -3.18
C GLY A 204 25.50 10.72 -3.15
N TYR A 205 26.01 9.60 -2.59
CA TYR A 205 25.24 8.35 -2.49
C TYR A 205 24.36 8.31 -1.24
N SER A 206 23.25 7.58 -1.35
CA SER A 206 22.32 7.32 -0.23
C SER A 206 23.02 6.59 0.92
N SER A 207 22.67 6.96 2.16
CA SER A 207 23.10 6.22 3.35
C SER A 207 22.38 4.87 3.49
N TYR A 208 21.21 4.72 2.88
CA TYR A 208 20.51 3.44 2.79
C TYR A 208 20.80 2.80 1.44
N GLN A 209 21.38 1.59 1.44
CA GLN A 209 21.76 0.85 0.23
C GLN A 209 21.34 -0.61 0.37
N LEU A 210 21.17 -1.30 -0.76
CA LEU A 210 21.04 -2.75 -0.78
C LEU A 210 22.44 -3.36 -0.96
N LEU A 211 22.94 -4.05 0.06
CA LEU A 211 24.23 -4.73 0.05
C LEU A 211 24.03 -6.22 -0.11
N GLU A 212 25.02 -6.92 -0.66
CA GLU A 212 24.97 -8.37 -0.69
C GLU A 212 24.93 -8.93 0.74
N ALA A 213 23.97 -9.81 0.99
CA ALA A 213 23.85 -10.48 2.27
C ALA A 213 24.86 -11.64 2.36
N ASP A 214 25.38 -11.87 3.56
CA ASP A 214 26.25 -13.00 3.85
C ASP A 214 25.41 -14.28 4.05
N LEU A 215 24.86 -14.81 2.95
CA LEU A 215 24.05 -16.01 2.91
C LEU A 215 24.57 -16.99 1.83
N ASP A 216 24.41 -18.27 2.11
CA ASP A 216 24.62 -19.31 1.11
C ASP A 216 23.57 -19.24 0.00
N GLU A 217 23.97 -19.52 -1.24
CA GLU A 217 23.08 -19.43 -2.41
C GLU A 217 21.87 -20.38 -2.30
N SER A 218 22.02 -21.56 -1.67
CA SER A 218 20.91 -22.50 -1.47
C SER A 218 19.84 -21.95 -0.52
N GLU A 219 20.25 -21.11 0.44
CA GLU A 219 19.32 -20.42 1.34
C GLU A 219 18.56 -19.33 0.60
N VAL A 220 19.22 -18.60 -0.30
CA VAL A 220 18.56 -17.61 -1.17
C VAL A 220 17.54 -18.29 -2.10
N GLU A 221 17.89 -19.42 -2.72
CA GLU A 221 16.97 -20.22 -3.55
C GLU A 221 15.73 -20.69 -2.77
N ARG A 222 15.92 -21.13 -1.52
CA ARG A 222 14.84 -21.51 -0.61
C ARG A 222 13.91 -20.32 -0.33
N ILE A 223 14.45 -19.15 0.01
CA ILE A 223 13.66 -17.94 0.23
C ILE A 223 12.84 -17.57 -1.01
N ILE A 224 13.41 -17.66 -2.21
CA ILE A 224 12.68 -17.42 -3.47
C ILE A 224 11.51 -18.39 -3.61
N THR A 225 11.74 -19.68 -3.35
CA THR A 225 10.73 -20.74 -3.46
C THR A 225 9.58 -20.52 -2.47
N ASP A 226 9.90 -20.13 -1.24
CA ASP A 226 8.92 -19.81 -0.21
C ASP A 226 8.06 -18.60 -0.60
N ILE A 227 8.65 -17.55 -1.18
CA ILE A 227 7.93 -16.34 -1.62
C ILE A 227 6.98 -16.62 -2.79
N LEU A 228 7.39 -17.51 -3.71
CA LEU A 228 6.56 -17.92 -4.85
C LEU A 228 5.41 -18.86 -4.46
N GLY A 229 5.43 -19.41 -3.24
CA GLY A 229 4.38 -20.29 -2.73
C GLY A 229 4.36 -21.68 -3.39
N SER A 230 5.45 -22.09 -4.02
CA SER A 230 5.52 -23.34 -4.78
C SER A 230 6.15 -24.46 -3.96
N GLY A 231 5.30 -25.30 -3.38
CA GLY A 231 5.66 -26.60 -2.86
C GLY A 231 4.56 -27.62 -3.11
N GLU A 232 4.15 -27.83 -4.38
CA GLU A 232 3.81 -29.15 -4.97
C GLU A 232 3.11 -29.12 -6.35
N ASP A 233 2.39 -28.06 -6.75
CA ASP A 233 1.47 -28.16 -7.91
C ASP A 233 2.09 -28.03 -9.32
N ASP A 234 3.28 -27.42 -9.49
CA ASP A 234 3.83 -27.17 -10.85
C ASP A 234 4.65 -28.33 -11.45
N ARG A 235 4.73 -29.49 -10.77
CA ARG A 235 5.50 -30.65 -11.29
C ARG A 235 4.73 -31.51 -12.31
N GLU A 236 3.44 -31.28 -12.52
CA GLU A 236 2.68 -32.02 -13.54
C GLU A 236 2.83 -31.44 -14.96
N ASP A 237 3.06 -30.13 -15.11
CA ASP A 237 3.09 -29.49 -16.44
C ASP A 237 4.40 -29.72 -17.23
N LEU A 238 5.45 -30.21 -16.57
CA LEU A 238 6.73 -30.55 -17.23
C LEU A 238 6.84 -32.03 -17.66
N LYS A 239 5.81 -32.85 -17.43
CA LYS A 239 5.73 -34.24 -17.96
C LYS A 239 4.94 -34.38 -19.26
N GLY A 240 4.33 -33.29 -19.76
CA GLY A 240 3.43 -33.30 -20.92
C GLY A 240 4.02 -32.83 -22.25
N SER A 241 5.34 -32.78 -22.43
CA SER A 241 5.95 -32.48 -23.73
C SER A 241 7.23 -33.29 -23.95
N ARG A 242 7.04 -34.52 -24.44
CA ARG A 242 8.01 -35.25 -25.27
C ARG A 242 7.42 -35.42 -26.66
#